data_AF-A0A127MCY1-F1
#
_entry.id   AF-A0A127MCY1-F1
#
_cell.length_a   1.000
_cell.length_b   1.000
_cell.length_c   1.000
_cell.angle_alpha   90.00
_cell.angle_beta   90.00
_cell.angle_gamma   90.00
#
_symmetry.space_group_name_H-M   'P 1'
#
loop_
_entity.id
_entity.type
_entity.pdbx_description
1 polymer ?
#
loop_
_entity_poly.entity_id
_entity_poly.type
_entity_poly.pdbx_seq_one_letter_code
_entity_poly.pdbx_strand_id
1 'polypeptide(L)'
;MSNIFNIRKAGLLLATAAILTPVSISAQQYDKEDIIVSGQQEAQAADLAMDLSQAPKGPEIEGIISARSADRLQVTADDGTRTIIAFTDATEIKASKGLFGLARKSLATDALLNGLPVSVDTVQLGDELVASRINLRSSDLKTANMIHNGTAQGFAEQTAATEALRSRVSDIDQYNVKGTTNVHFDTGKAKLSERGKADLCATAEAADEMNNALILVVGYTDSTGDYEYNQQLSEKRASRVVNYIQQNCGWKPYRMLTPTGMSEADPMASNDTASGKAQNRRVAVNILVSKGLDGL
;
A
#
# COMPACT_ATOMS: atom_id res chain seq x y z
N MET A 1 -72.91 12.91 -8.37
CA MET A 1 -73.08 11.71 -7.53
C MET A 1 -71.71 11.36 -6.96
N SER A 2 -71.63 11.36 -5.62
CA SER A 2 -70.63 10.74 -4.73
C SER A 2 -69.16 11.20 -4.88
N ASN A 3 -68.62 12.10 -4.05
CA ASN A 3 -68.16 11.96 -2.65
C ASN A 3 -67.30 10.72 -2.39
N ILE A 4 -66.03 10.89 -1.98
CA ILE A 4 -65.56 10.68 -0.58
C ILE A 4 -64.09 11.10 -0.43
N PHE A 5 -63.84 11.70 0.74
CA PHE A 5 -62.64 12.19 1.40
C PHE A 5 -61.51 11.16 1.65
N ASN A 6 -60.36 11.71 2.08
CA ASN A 6 -59.38 11.14 3.03
C ASN A 6 -58.37 10.08 2.49
N ILE A 7 -57.11 9.97 2.91
CA ILE A 7 -56.33 10.51 4.04
C ILE A 7 -54.84 10.49 3.63
N ARG A 8 -54.08 11.46 4.14
CA ARG A 8 -52.62 11.53 4.13
C ARG A 8 -51.99 10.24 4.69
N LYS A 9 -51.10 9.59 3.94
CA LYS A 9 -50.05 8.74 4.51
C LYS A 9 -48.71 9.44 4.32
N ALA A 10 -48.23 10.04 5.41
CA ALA A 10 -46.84 10.42 5.57
C ALA A 10 -46.02 9.14 5.61
N GLY A 11 -45.31 8.84 4.52
CA GLY A 11 -44.24 7.85 4.52
C GLY A 11 -43.01 8.49 5.15
N LEU A 12 -42.77 8.15 6.41
CA LEU A 12 -41.52 8.44 7.12
C LEU A 12 -40.40 7.62 6.45
N LEU A 13 -39.73 8.19 5.44
CA LEU A 13 -38.47 7.65 4.94
C LEU A 13 -37.40 7.96 5.99
N LEU A 14 -37.04 6.94 6.76
CA LEU A 14 -35.83 6.94 7.57
C LEU A 14 -34.63 7.18 6.66
N ALA A 15 -34.11 8.41 6.68
CA ALA A 15 -32.78 8.71 6.20
C ALA A 15 -31.78 8.04 7.15
N THR A 16 -31.31 6.84 6.80
CA THR A 16 -30.12 6.26 7.42
C THR A 16 -28.93 7.10 7.00
N ALA A 17 -28.47 7.97 7.91
CA ALA A 17 -27.19 8.64 7.80
C ALA A 17 -26.08 7.58 7.79
N ALA A 18 -25.55 7.28 6.60
CA ALA A 18 -24.33 6.51 6.47
C ALA A 18 -23.17 7.43 6.89
N ILE A 19 -22.73 7.28 8.13
CA ILE A 19 -21.48 7.87 8.62
C ILE A 19 -20.35 7.19 7.86
N LEU A 20 -19.80 7.85 6.85
CA LEU A 20 -18.55 7.45 6.22
C LEU A 20 -17.42 7.71 7.21
N THR A 21 -17.09 6.69 8.00
CA THR A 21 -15.82 6.66 8.73
C THR A 21 -14.69 6.53 7.71
N PRO A 22 -13.60 7.32 7.83
CA PRO A 22 -12.44 7.16 6.97
C PRO A 22 -11.87 5.76 7.16
N VAL A 23 -11.83 4.99 6.07
CA VAL A 23 -11.09 3.73 6.04
C VAL A 23 -9.62 4.11 6.08
N SER A 24 -9.03 4.05 7.26
CA SER A 24 -7.57 4.04 7.41
C SER A 24 -7.05 2.85 6.61
N ILE A 25 -6.30 3.14 5.54
CA ILE A 25 -5.51 2.14 4.83
C ILE A 25 -4.41 1.75 5.81
N SER A 26 -4.65 0.69 6.58
CA SER A 26 -3.59 0.04 7.34
C SER A 26 -2.57 -0.47 6.32
N ALA A 27 -1.37 0.08 6.36
CA ALA A 27 -0.20 -0.51 5.72
C ALA A 27 -0.14 -1.96 6.19
N GLN A 28 -0.41 -2.91 5.29
CA GLN A 28 -0.10 -4.30 5.54
C GLN A 28 1.41 -4.41 5.59
N GLN A 29 1.93 -4.29 6.82
CA GLN A 29 3.22 -4.81 7.21
C GLN A 29 3.27 -6.25 6.69
N TYR A 30 4.21 -6.53 5.79
CA TYR A 30 4.47 -7.89 5.38
C TYR A 30 5.07 -8.58 6.59
N ASP A 31 4.21 -9.21 7.38
CA ASP A 31 4.63 -10.14 8.39
C ASP A 31 5.47 -11.20 7.68
N LYS A 32 6.74 -11.26 8.11
CA LYS A 32 7.56 -12.47 8.05
C LYS A 32 6.62 -13.65 8.29
N GLU A 33 6.66 -14.72 7.50
CA GLU A 33 5.81 -15.89 7.70
C GLU A 33 6.09 -16.51 9.08
N ASP A 34 5.51 -15.91 10.11
CA ASP A 34 5.45 -16.40 11.45
C ASP A 34 4.41 -17.52 11.43
N ILE A 35 4.75 -18.61 12.11
CA ILE A 35 3.91 -19.80 12.20
C ILE A 35 2.57 -19.37 12.80
N ILE A 36 1.54 -19.19 11.96
CA ILE A 36 0.19 -18.85 12.44
C ILE A 36 -0.46 -20.13 12.97
N VAL A 37 -0.40 -20.30 14.29
CA VAL A 37 -1.16 -21.32 15.02
C VAL A 37 -2.60 -20.83 15.16
N SER A 38 -3.53 -21.48 14.46
CA SER A 38 -4.96 -21.23 14.66
C SER A 38 -5.39 -21.82 16.01
N GLY A 39 -5.48 -20.93 17.00
CA GLY A 39 -6.29 -21.11 18.20
C GLY A 39 -5.79 -22.15 19.20
N GLN A 40 -4.87 -21.74 20.08
CA GLN A 40 -4.94 -22.04 21.52
C GLN A 40 -3.93 -21.16 22.28
N GLN A 41 -4.51 -20.24 23.05
CA GLN A 41 -4.04 -19.56 24.27
C GLN A 41 -2.52 -19.41 24.50
N GLU A 42 -2.10 -18.14 24.56
CA GLU A 42 -0.85 -17.68 25.18
C GLU A 42 -0.70 -18.27 26.60
N ALA A 43 -0.04 -19.41 26.73
CA ALA A 43 0.58 -19.81 27.98
C ALA A 43 1.93 -19.09 28.06
N GLN A 44 2.08 -18.30 29.12
CA GLN A 44 3.21 -17.43 29.42
C GLN A 44 4.56 -18.12 29.15
N ALA A 45 5.34 -17.52 28.26
CA ALA A 45 6.75 -17.83 28.00
C ALA A 45 7.69 -17.47 29.18
N ALA A 46 7.19 -17.49 30.42
CA ALA A 46 7.90 -17.01 31.60
C ALA A 46 8.39 -18.12 32.54
N ASP A 47 8.08 -19.41 32.29
CA ASP A 47 8.44 -20.51 33.20
C ASP A 47 9.26 -21.65 32.53
N LEU A 48 9.79 -21.42 31.33
CA LEU A 48 10.58 -22.41 30.56
C LEU A 48 12.03 -22.58 31.05
N ALA A 49 12.36 -22.16 32.27
CA ALA A 49 13.60 -22.51 32.96
C ALA A 49 13.46 -23.84 33.73
N MET A 50 12.51 -24.70 33.37
CA MET A 50 12.42 -26.06 33.88
C MET A 50 13.59 -26.89 33.34
N ASP A 51 14.26 -27.59 34.26
CA ASP A 51 15.24 -28.60 33.92
C ASP A 51 14.57 -29.69 33.05
N LEU A 52 14.84 -29.63 31.74
CA LEU A 52 14.36 -30.58 30.74
C LEU A 52 14.72 -32.04 31.10
N SER A 53 15.63 -32.26 32.06
CA SER A 53 15.98 -33.60 32.57
C SER A 53 14.84 -34.31 33.32
N GLN A 54 13.85 -33.57 33.84
CA GLN A 54 12.73 -34.11 34.63
C GLN A 54 11.42 -34.24 33.84
N ALA A 55 11.37 -33.74 32.60
CA ALA A 55 10.18 -33.79 31.77
C ALA A 55 9.98 -35.18 31.13
N PRO A 56 8.73 -35.65 30.94
CA PRO A 56 8.45 -36.90 30.25
C PRO A 56 9.05 -36.92 28.84
N LYS A 57 9.73 -38.02 28.48
CA LYS A 57 10.30 -38.19 27.14
C LYS A 57 9.19 -38.17 26.09
N GLY A 58 9.30 -37.26 25.13
CA GLY A 58 8.42 -37.16 23.97
C GLY A 58 8.90 -38.03 22.80
N PRO A 59 8.15 -38.05 21.68
CA PRO A 59 8.56 -38.76 20.47
C PRO A 59 9.84 -38.15 19.86
N GLU A 60 10.65 -39.00 19.23
CA GLU A 60 11.69 -38.51 18.34
C GLU A 60 11.07 -38.12 17.00
N ILE A 61 11.39 -36.91 16.52
CA ILE A 61 10.86 -36.38 15.26
C ILE A 61 11.99 -36.27 14.25
N GLU A 62 11.90 -37.00 13.16
CA GLU A 62 12.82 -36.91 12.03
C GLU A 62 12.15 -36.18 10.86
N GLY A 63 12.87 -35.27 10.22
CA GLY A 63 12.36 -34.58 9.05
C GLY A 63 13.16 -33.34 8.67
N ILE A 64 12.54 -32.44 7.91
CA ILE A 64 13.12 -31.20 7.43
C ILE A 64 12.51 -30.01 8.17
N ILE A 65 13.33 -29.05 8.60
CA ILE A 65 12.85 -27.77 9.13
C ILE A 65 12.15 -27.01 7.99
N SER A 66 10.82 -27.01 8.01
CA SER A 66 9.97 -26.38 6.99
C SER A 66 9.66 -24.91 7.30
N ALA A 67 9.65 -24.55 8.58
CA ALA A 67 9.53 -23.17 9.05
C ALA A 67 10.21 -23.02 10.41
N ARG A 68 10.61 -21.80 10.75
CA ARG A 68 11.28 -21.46 12.02
C ARG A 68 10.92 -20.04 12.46
N SER A 69 10.60 -19.90 13.75
CA SER A 69 10.54 -18.62 14.47
C SER A 69 11.73 -18.48 15.43
N ALA A 70 11.67 -17.50 16.33
CA ALA A 70 12.70 -17.30 17.35
C ALA A 70 12.82 -18.48 18.34
N ASP A 71 11.71 -19.16 18.63
CA ASP A 71 11.56 -20.16 19.71
C ASP A 71 10.86 -21.46 19.26
N ARG A 72 10.39 -21.54 18.00
CA ARG A 72 9.68 -22.73 17.48
C ARG A 72 10.20 -23.17 16.11
N LEU A 73 10.10 -24.47 15.87
CA LEU A 73 10.42 -25.14 14.61
C LEU A 73 9.20 -25.90 14.13
N GLN A 74 8.92 -25.83 12.84
CA GLN A 74 8.02 -26.76 12.18
C GLN A 74 8.84 -27.81 11.43
N VAL A 75 8.83 -29.05 11.89
CA VAL A 75 9.48 -30.17 11.21
C VAL A 75 8.45 -30.92 10.38
N THR A 76 8.73 -31.08 9.08
CA THR A 76 7.93 -31.90 8.18
C THR A 76 8.63 -33.24 7.97
N ALA A 77 7.99 -34.33 8.37
CA ALA A 77 8.47 -35.69 8.15
C ALA A 77 8.26 -36.14 6.70
N ASP A 78 8.87 -37.25 6.30
CA ASP A 78 8.81 -37.79 4.93
C ASP A 78 7.39 -38.16 4.48
N ASP A 79 6.51 -38.47 5.42
CA ASP A 79 5.08 -38.75 5.19
C ASP A 79 4.23 -37.48 5.03
N GLY A 80 4.83 -36.30 5.16
CA GLY A 80 4.19 -34.99 5.08
C GLY A 80 3.63 -34.48 6.42
N THR A 81 3.75 -35.24 7.51
CA THR A 81 3.30 -34.83 8.84
C THR A 81 4.09 -33.62 9.32
N ARG A 82 3.39 -32.57 9.75
CA ARG A 82 3.99 -31.32 10.27
C ARG A 82 3.88 -31.28 11.78
N THR A 83 5.00 -31.20 12.47
CA THR A 83 5.07 -31.11 13.93
C THR A 83 5.71 -29.79 14.34
N ILE A 84 5.03 -29.04 15.23
CA ILE A 84 5.57 -27.83 15.84
C ILE A 84 6.29 -28.22 17.12
N ILE A 85 7.53 -27.77 17.27
CA ILE A 85 8.41 -28.09 18.39
C ILE A 85 9.03 -26.79 18.90
N ALA A 86 8.83 -26.45 20.17
CA ALA A 86 9.55 -25.36 20.80
C ALA A 86 11.00 -25.73 21.09
N PHE A 87 11.88 -24.75 21.14
CA PHE A 87 13.24 -24.92 21.62
C PHE A 87 13.63 -23.71 22.48
N THR A 88 14.59 -23.92 23.37
CA THR A 88 15.04 -22.91 24.31
C THR A 88 16.57 -22.88 24.34
N ASP A 89 17.16 -21.99 25.14
CA ASP A 89 18.60 -21.97 25.37
C ASP A 89 19.13 -23.26 26.03
N ALA A 90 18.24 -24.06 26.66
CA ALA A 90 18.59 -25.37 27.22
C ALA A 90 18.61 -26.49 26.16
N THR A 91 18.11 -26.26 24.95
CA THR A 91 18.10 -27.25 23.87
C THR A 91 19.52 -27.49 23.35
N GLU A 92 19.96 -28.74 23.37
CA GLU A 92 21.31 -29.10 22.90
C GLU A 92 21.33 -29.28 21.38
N ILE A 93 22.07 -28.46 20.64
CA ILE A 93 22.15 -28.57 19.17
C ILE A 93 23.50 -29.18 18.77
N LYS A 94 23.46 -30.34 18.11
CA LYS A 94 24.66 -31.13 17.76
C LYS A 94 24.74 -31.40 16.27
N ALA A 95 25.89 -31.03 15.69
CA ALA A 95 26.26 -31.44 14.34
C ALA A 95 27.22 -32.63 14.35
N SER A 96 26.82 -33.72 13.70
CA SER A 96 27.69 -34.87 13.42
C SER A 96 28.62 -34.59 12.23
N LYS A 97 29.85 -35.10 12.27
CA LYS A 97 30.86 -34.97 11.22
C LYS A 97 31.52 -36.31 10.90
N GLY A 98 31.74 -36.57 9.61
CA GLY A 98 32.40 -37.78 9.09
C GLY A 98 31.43 -38.95 8.85
N LEU A 99 31.91 -39.96 8.11
CA LEU A 99 31.11 -41.11 7.62
C LEU A 99 30.49 -41.98 8.75
N PHE A 100 31.05 -41.89 9.96
CA PHE A 100 30.59 -42.64 11.13
C PHE A 100 30.05 -41.75 12.27
N GLY A 101 29.92 -40.43 12.06
CA GLY A 101 29.33 -39.51 13.04
C GLY A 101 30.09 -39.37 14.38
N LEU A 102 31.37 -39.80 14.42
CA LEU A 102 32.18 -39.88 15.65
C LEU A 102 32.60 -38.51 16.18
N ALA A 103 32.75 -37.52 15.30
CA ALA A 103 33.03 -36.14 15.70
C ALA A 103 31.72 -35.37 15.81
N ARG A 104 31.49 -34.72 16.96
CA ARG A 104 30.31 -33.87 17.21
C ARG A 104 30.74 -32.45 17.55
N LYS A 105 30.03 -31.47 17.00
CA LYS A 105 30.21 -30.05 17.30
C LYS A 105 28.91 -29.51 17.90
N SER A 106 29.01 -28.79 19.03
CA SER A 106 27.90 -28.02 19.57
C SER A 106 27.67 -26.75 18.74
N LEU A 107 26.42 -26.41 18.48
CA LEU A 107 26.01 -25.26 17.67
C LEU A 107 25.07 -24.36 18.45
N ALA A 108 25.01 -23.09 18.06
CA ALA A 108 24.00 -22.17 18.53
C ALA A 108 22.69 -22.33 17.73
N THR A 109 21.63 -21.74 18.25
CA THR A 109 20.28 -21.82 17.65
C THR A 109 20.23 -21.25 16.24
N ASP A 110 21.05 -20.26 15.90
CA ASP A 110 21.19 -19.66 14.57
C ASP A 110 21.53 -20.67 13.46
N ALA A 111 22.15 -21.81 13.78
CA ALA A 111 22.49 -22.85 12.83
C ALA A 111 21.27 -23.65 12.30
N LEU A 112 20.10 -23.53 12.94
CA LEU A 112 18.87 -24.21 12.52
C LEU A 112 18.24 -23.46 11.33
N LEU A 113 18.66 -23.79 10.12
CA LEU A 113 18.15 -23.17 8.90
C LEU A 113 16.90 -23.88 8.37
N ASN A 114 16.01 -23.14 7.71
CA ASN A 114 14.94 -23.75 6.91
C ASN A 114 15.56 -24.62 5.80
N GLY A 115 14.93 -25.75 5.51
CA GLY A 115 15.41 -26.77 4.59
C GLY A 115 16.47 -27.72 5.16
N LEU A 116 16.84 -27.58 6.44
CA LEU A 116 17.82 -28.45 7.09
C LEU A 116 17.18 -29.75 7.60
N PRO A 117 17.69 -30.93 7.21
CA PRO A 117 17.31 -32.20 7.82
C PRO A 117 17.78 -32.30 9.27
N VAL A 118 16.89 -32.74 10.16
CA VAL A 118 17.14 -32.85 11.60
C VAL A 118 16.47 -34.09 12.20
N SER A 119 17.05 -34.60 13.29
CA SER A 119 16.40 -35.51 14.26
C SER A 119 16.26 -34.74 15.57
N VAL A 120 15.04 -34.68 16.10
CA VAL A 120 14.71 -33.89 17.29
C VAL A 120 14.25 -34.81 18.42
N ASP A 121 15.05 -34.88 19.48
CA ASP A 121 14.68 -35.52 20.74
C ASP A 121 13.77 -34.56 21.52
N THR A 122 12.50 -34.89 21.67
CA THR A 122 11.54 -34.03 22.38
C THR A 122 11.25 -34.48 23.82
N VAL A 123 10.78 -33.54 24.63
CA VAL A 123 10.12 -33.78 25.92
C VAL A 123 8.74 -33.15 25.88
N GLN A 124 7.80 -33.72 26.63
CA GLN A 124 6.43 -33.22 26.72
C GLN A 124 6.31 -32.27 27.91
N LEU A 125 5.93 -31.01 27.66
CA LEU A 125 5.64 -30.03 28.71
C LEU A 125 4.21 -29.49 28.54
N GLY A 126 3.28 -30.01 29.35
CA GLY A 126 1.86 -29.78 29.12
C GLY A 126 1.43 -30.36 27.76
N ASP A 127 0.81 -29.53 26.93
CA ASP A 127 0.40 -29.90 25.57
C ASP A 127 1.46 -29.59 24.50
N GLU A 128 2.62 -29.06 24.90
CA GLU A 128 3.67 -28.63 23.99
C GLU A 128 4.86 -29.62 23.93
N LEU A 129 5.40 -29.82 22.72
CA LEU A 129 6.64 -30.54 22.50
C LEU A 129 7.81 -29.57 22.54
N VAL A 130 8.77 -29.83 23.43
CA VAL A 130 9.99 -29.03 23.57
C VAL A 130 11.20 -29.87 23.18
N ALA A 131 12.09 -29.33 22.36
CA ALA A 131 13.32 -29.99 21.96
C ALA A 131 14.31 -30.03 23.13
N SER A 132 14.68 -31.23 23.55
CA SER A 132 15.80 -31.45 24.47
C SER A 132 17.13 -31.49 23.71
N ARG A 133 17.13 -32.07 22.50
CA ARG A 133 18.29 -32.09 21.61
C ARG A 133 17.86 -32.06 20.15
N ILE A 134 18.62 -31.35 19.33
CA ILE A 134 18.48 -31.32 17.88
C ILE A 134 19.77 -31.82 17.26
N ASN A 135 19.69 -32.93 16.55
CA ASN A 135 20.80 -33.54 15.83
C ASN A 135 20.71 -33.21 14.35
N LEU A 136 21.84 -32.82 13.77
CA LEU A 136 21.96 -32.51 12.34
C LEU A 136 23.29 -33.00 11.79
N ARG A 137 23.44 -33.03 10.46
CA ARG A 137 24.70 -33.38 9.80
C ARG A 137 25.44 -32.12 9.38
N SER A 138 26.76 -32.09 9.59
CA SER A 138 27.60 -30.97 9.16
C SER A 138 27.59 -30.77 7.64
N SER A 139 27.41 -31.85 6.86
CA SER A 139 27.25 -31.78 5.40
C SER A 139 25.99 -31.01 5.01
N ASP A 140 24.89 -31.30 5.70
CA ASP A 140 23.58 -30.76 5.35
C ASP A 140 23.49 -29.31 5.80
N LEU A 141 24.07 -28.98 6.96
CA LEU A 141 24.24 -27.60 7.40
C LEU A 141 25.06 -26.78 6.39
N LYS A 142 26.15 -27.35 5.86
CA LYS A 142 26.94 -26.69 4.83
C LYS A 142 26.10 -26.44 3.56
N THR A 143 25.33 -27.42 3.12
CA THR A 143 24.42 -27.29 1.97
C THR A 143 23.35 -26.23 2.21
N ALA A 144 22.67 -26.26 3.36
CA ALA A 144 21.66 -25.27 3.73
C ALA A 144 22.24 -23.85 3.77
N ASN A 145 23.46 -23.68 4.32
CA ASN A 145 24.15 -22.38 4.29
C ASN A 145 24.49 -21.92 2.87
N MET A 146 24.93 -22.82 1.97
CA MET A 146 25.20 -22.48 0.58
C MET A 146 23.93 -22.03 -0.14
N ILE A 147 22.80 -22.72 0.08
CA ILE A 147 21.50 -22.34 -0.49
C ILE A 147 21.09 -20.98 0.06
N HIS A 148 21.04 -20.84 1.38
CA HIS A 148 20.60 -19.61 2.04
C HIS A 148 21.40 -18.39 1.56
N ASN A 149 22.73 -18.50 1.55
CA ASN A 149 23.60 -17.42 1.10
C ASN A 149 23.49 -17.17 -0.41
N GLY A 150 23.31 -18.22 -1.22
CA GLY A 150 23.11 -18.09 -2.66
C GLY A 150 21.77 -17.44 -3.02
N THR A 151 20.72 -17.65 -2.21
CA THR A 151 19.39 -17.07 -2.44
C THR A 151 19.20 -15.70 -1.77
N ALA A 152 19.99 -15.37 -0.74
CA ALA A 152 19.86 -14.13 0.01
C ALA A 152 19.93 -12.88 -0.87
N GLN A 153 20.80 -12.87 -1.89
CA GLN A 153 20.90 -11.76 -2.83
C GLN A 153 19.61 -11.58 -3.64
N GLY A 154 19.05 -12.67 -4.18
CA GLY A 154 17.83 -12.61 -4.99
C GLY A 154 16.62 -12.13 -4.18
N PHE A 155 16.49 -12.56 -2.92
CA PHE A 155 15.43 -12.09 -2.04
C PHE A 155 15.60 -10.62 -1.64
N ALA A 156 16.83 -10.16 -1.38
CA ALA A 156 17.08 -8.76 -1.08
C ALA A 156 16.69 -7.84 -2.24
N GLU A 157 17.05 -8.21 -3.47
CA GLU A 157 16.68 -7.47 -4.69
C GLU A 157 15.15 -7.47 -4.90
N GLN A 158 14.49 -8.62 -4.70
CA GLN A 158 13.04 -8.73 -4.83
C GLN A 158 12.29 -7.91 -3.77
N THR A 159 12.73 -7.93 -2.51
CA THR A 159 12.15 -7.12 -1.45
C THR A 159 12.29 -5.64 -1.76
N ALA A 160 13.49 -5.18 -2.15
CA ALA A 160 13.71 -3.79 -2.53
C ALA A 160 12.85 -3.37 -3.73
N ALA A 161 12.74 -4.21 -4.76
CA ALA A 161 11.88 -3.96 -5.92
C ALA A 161 10.39 -3.91 -5.52
N THR A 162 9.96 -4.78 -4.61
CA THR A 162 8.58 -4.84 -4.11
C THR A 162 8.25 -3.61 -3.26
N GLU A 163 9.16 -3.17 -2.39
CA GLU A 163 9.01 -1.94 -1.60
C GLU A 163 8.96 -0.70 -2.50
N ALA A 164 9.84 -0.62 -3.51
CA ALA A 164 9.83 0.46 -4.49
C ALA A 164 8.50 0.48 -5.28
N LEU A 165 8.01 -0.69 -5.72
CA LEU A 165 6.71 -0.78 -6.39
C LEU A 165 5.57 -0.35 -5.47
N ARG A 166 5.56 -0.80 -4.21
CA ARG A 166 4.56 -0.39 -3.21
C ARG A 166 4.53 1.12 -3.02
N SER A 167 5.70 1.72 -2.83
CA SER A 167 5.84 3.16 -2.69
C SER A 167 5.25 3.90 -3.90
N ARG A 168 5.61 3.46 -5.12
CA ARG A 168 5.08 4.04 -6.36
C ARG A 168 3.57 3.87 -6.52
N VAL A 169 3.02 2.73 -6.14
CA VAL A 169 1.57 2.48 -6.17
C VAL A 169 0.86 3.34 -5.12
N SER A 170 1.45 3.52 -3.94
CA SER A 170 0.93 4.41 -2.90
C SER A 170 0.86 5.87 -3.33
N ASP A 171 1.79 6.30 -4.19
CA ASP A 171 1.86 7.67 -4.69
C ASP A 171 1.15 7.88 -6.03
N ILE A 172 0.41 6.87 -6.53
CA ILE A 172 -0.19 6.93 -7.87
C ILE A 172 -1.30 7.98 -7.97
N ASP A 173 -2.01 8.24 -6.88
CA ASP A 173 -3.10 9.23 -6.78
C ASP A 173 -2.62 10.63 -6.38
N GLN A 174 -1.33 10.77 -6.05
CA GLN A 174 -0.70 12.05 -5.81
C GLN A 174 -0.10 12.60 -7.10
N TYR A 175 -0.22 13.90 -7.33
CA TYR A 175 0.22 14.54 -8.57
C TYR A 175 1.22 15.65 -8.31
N ASN A 176 2.20 15.75 -9.20
CA ASN A 176 3.07 16.90 -9.34
C ASN A 176 2.49 17.83 -10.41
N VAL A 177 2.43 19.13 -10.13
CA VAL A 177 2.12 20.15 -11.14
C VAL A 177 3.37 20.41 -11.95
N LYS A 178 3.35 20.06 -13.24
CA LYS A 178 4.46 20.25 -14.18
C LYS A 178 4.41 21.58 -14.92
N GLY A 179 3.22 22.19 -14.98
CA GLY A 179 3.01 23.50 -15.56
C GLY A 179 1.60 24.01 -15.30
N THR A 180 1.46 25.32 -15.26
CA THR A 180 0.16 25.99 -15.09
C THR A 180 0.05 27.12 -16.10
N THR A 181 -1.04 27.12 -16.86
CA THR A 181 -1.39 28.19 -17.79
C THR A 181 -2.68 28.86 -17.35
N ASN A 182 -2.65 30.19 -17.21
CA ASN A 182 -3.82 30.98 -16.79
C ASN A 182 -4.44 31.71 -17.99
N VAL A 183 -5.69 31.39 -18.29
CA VAL A 183 -6.48 32.10 -19.30
C VAL A 183 -7.46 33.04 -18.63
N HIS A 184 -7.46 34.31 -19.03
CA HIS A 184 -8.24 35.36 -18.39
C HIS A 184 -9.52 35.69 -19.18
N PHE A 185 -10.53 36.19 -18.46
CA PHE A 185 -11.84 36.49 -19.01
C PHE A 185 -12.34 37.88 -18.62
N ASP A 186 -13.11 38.50 -19.52
CA ASP A 186 -13.89 39.69 -19.21
C ASP A 186 -14.93 39.42 -18.12
N THR A 187 -15.31 40.46 -17.39
CA THR A 187 -16.38 40.42 -16.38
C THR A 187 -17.67 39.84 -16.94
N GLY A 188 -18.23 38.85 -16.24
CA GLY A 188 -19.48 38.18 -16.64
C GLY A 188 -19.43 37.35 -17.92
N LYS A 189 -18.27 37.20 -18.58
CA LYS A 189 -18.15 36.46 -19.85
C LYS A 189 -17.38 35.16 -19.68
N ALA A 190 -17.67 34.21 -20.56
CA ALA A 190 -16.94 32.95 -20.73
C ALA A 190 -16.35 32.79 -22.15
N LYS A 191 -16.12 33.92 -22.85
CA LYS A 191 -15.52 33.91 -24.19
C LYS A 191 -14.00 33.88 -24.09
N LEU A 192 -13.36 32.94 -24.78
CA LEU A 192 -11.90 32.87 -24.91
C LEU A 192 -11.38 33.97 -25.85
N SER A 193 -10.28 34.61 -25.47
CA SER A 193 -9.52 35.51 -26.35
C SER A 193 -8.66 34.70 -27.32
N GLU A 194 -8.23 35.30 -28.44
CA GLU A 194 -7.33 34.63 -29.40
C GLU A 194 -5.99 34.25 -28.77
N ARG A 195 -5.46 35.12 -27.89
CA ARG A 195 -4.26 34.79 -27.11
C ARG A 195 -4.49 33.58 -26.21
N GLY A 196 -5.59 33.57 -25.44
CA GLY A 196 -5.92 32.45 -24.56
C GLY A 196 -6.04 31.14 -25.33
N LYS A 197 -6.65 31.16 -26.52
CA LYS A 197 -6.72 29.98 -27.40
C LYS A 197 -5.34 29.46 -27.82
N ALA A 198 -4.43 30.36 -28.20
CA ALA A 198 -3.06 29.97 -28.56
C ALA A 198 -2.31 29.38 -27.36
N ASP A 199 -2.42 30.03 -26.19
CA ASP A 199 -1.81 29.56 -24.95
C ASP A 199 -2.33 28.16 -24.58
N LEU A 200 -3.64 27.90 -24.70
CA LEU A 200 -4.25 26.59 -24.44
C LEU A 200 -3.70 25.47 -25.34
N CYS A 201 -3.49 25.75 -26.63
CA CYS A 201 -2.94 24.73 -27.52
C CYS A 201 -1.46 24.47 -27.25
N ALA A 202 -0.68 25.51 -26.91
CA ALA A 202 0.70 25.32 -26.45
C ALA A 202 0.76 24.49 -25.15
N THR A 203 -0.15 24.72 -24.20
CA THR A 203 -0.26 23.89 -22.98
C THR A 203 -0.57 22.43 -23.31
N ALA A 204 -1.50 22.18 -24.25
CA ALA A 204 -1.89 20.83 -24.64
C ALA A 204 -0.73 20.09 -25.34
N GLU A 205 0.03 20.79 -26.18
CA GLU A 205 1.24 20.27 -26.85
C GLU A 205 2.32 19.91 -25.83
N ALA A 206 2.66 20.83 -24.92
CA ALA A 206 3.62 20.59 -23.85
C ALA A 206 3.20 19.42 -22.93
N ALA A 207 1.90 19.24 -22.69
CA ALA A 207 1.38 18.10 -21.93
C ALA A 207 1.46 16.78 -22.71
N ASP A 208 1.40 16.80 -24.04
CA ASP A 208 1.46 15.58 -24.85
C ASP A 208 2.87 15.01 -24.93
N GLU A 209 3.90 15.87 -24.82
CA GLU A 209 5.32 15.48 -24.70
C GLU A 209 5.65 14.80 -23.36
N MET A 210 4.75 14.91 -22.37
CA MET A 210 4.93 14.31 -21.05
C MET A 210 4.20 12.96 -20.94
N ASN A 211 4.97 11.90 -20.65
CA ASN A 211 4.42 10.58 -20.33
C ASN A 211 3.42 10.67 -19.18
N ASN A 212 2.26 10.03 -19.35
CA ASN A 212 1.21 9.93 -18.33
C ASN A 212 0.65 11.28 -17.82
N ALA A 213 0.92 12.40 -18.51
CA ALA A 213 0.36 13.68 -18.10
C ALA A 213 -1.16 13.72 -18.25
N LEU A 214 -1.80 14.35 -17.29
CA LEU A 214 -3.21 14.68 -17.25
C LEU A 214 -3.38 16.20 -17.24
N ILE A 215 -4.53 16.68 -17.69
CA ILE A 215 -4.88 18.11 -17.58
C ILE A 215 -6.01 18.26 -16.57
N LEU A 216 -5.81 19.17 -15.61
CA LEU A 216 -6.85 19.66 -14.70
C LEU A 216 -7.20 21.10 -15.04
N VAL A 217 -8.48 21.36 -15.27
CA VAL A 217 -8.99 22.70 -15.57
C VAL A 217 -9.81 23.21 -14.40
N VAL A 218 -9.39 24.33 -13.81
CA VAL A 218 -10.07 24.95 -12.66
C VAL A 218 -10.46 26.39 -12.99
N GLY A 219 -11.75 26.69 -12.94
CA GLY A 219 -12.29 28.02 -13.20
C GLY A 219 -12.45 28.83 -11.93
N TYR A 220 -12.15 30.13 -12.02
CA TYR A 220 -12.30 31.10 -10.95
C TYR A 220 -12.99 32.38 -11.43
N THR A 221 -13.55 33.13 -10.49
CA THR A 221 -14.10 34.48 -10.69
C THR A 221 -13.40 35.49 -9.79
N ASP A 222 -13.70 36.76 -10.01
CA ASP A 222 -13.49 37.76 -8.96
C ASP A 222 -14.68 37.75 -7.99
N SER A 223 -14.63 38.58 -6.96
CA SER A 223 -15.67 38.63 -5.92
C SER A 223 -16.88 39.52 -6.28
N THR A 224 -17.07 39.88 -7.55
CA THR A 224 -18.23 40.67 -7.98
C THR A 224 -19.41 39.75 -8.28
N GLY A 225 -20.56 40.03 -7.67
CA GLY A 225 -21.78 39.22 -7.84
C GLY A 225 -22.01 38.25 -6.69
N ASP A 226 -23.10 37.49 -6.76
CA ASP A 226 -23.39 36.46 -5.76
C ASP A 226 -22.61 35.16 -6.03
N TYR A 227 -22.49 34.35 -4.99
CA TYR A 227 -21.73 33.09 -5.03
C TYR A 227 -22.29 32.10 -6.05
N GLU A 228 -23.61 31.94 -6.17
CA GLU A 228 -24.23 30.96 -7.07
C GLU A 228 -23.97 31.32 -8.54
N TYR A 229 -24.11 32.60 -8.88
CA TYR A 229 -23.77 33.11 -10.20
C TYR A 229 -22.28 32.89 -10.52
N ASN A 230 -21.39 33.20 -9.58
CA ASN A 230 -19.95 33.02 -9.76
C ASN A 230 -19.55 31.55 -9.87
N GLN A 231 -20.22 30.66 -9.13
CA GLN A 231 -20.06 29.22 -9.24
C GLN A 231 -20.39 28.76 -10.66
N GLN A 232 -21.60 29.07 -11.16
CA GLN A 232 -22.02 28.72 -12.53
C GLN A 232 -21.10 29.32 -13.60
N LEU A 233 -20.67 30.57 -13.42
CA LEU A 233 -19.77 31.24 -14.36
C LEU A 233 -18.39 30.57 -14.39
N SER A 234 -17.84 30.20 -13.24
CA SER A 234 -16.56 29.51 -13.14
C SER A 234 -16.59 28.12 -13.81
N GLU A 235 -17.65 27.35 -13.60
CA GLU A 235 -17.88 26.05 -14.26
C GLU A 235 -18.05 26.19 -15.78
N LYS A 236 -18.80 27.21 -16.22
CA LYS A 236 -19.00 27.50 -17.64
C LYS A 236 -17.68 27.87 -18.33
N ARG A 237 -16.82 28.64 -17.66
CA ARG A 237 -15.48 28.99 -18.16
C ARG A 237 -14.58 27.75 -18.23
N ALA A 238 -14.54 26.93 -17.19
CA ALA A 238 -13.76 25.69 -17.16
C ALA A 238 -14.22 24.74 -18.30
N SER A 239 -15.53 24.54 -18.45
CA SER A 239 -16.11 23.73 -19.53
C SER A 239 -15.78 24.29 -20.91
N ARG A 240 -15.78 25.62 -21.09
CA ARG A 240 -15.38 26.23 -22.36
C ARG A 240 -13.92 25.96 -22.70
N VAL A 241 -13.04 26.02 -21.71
CA VAL A 241 -11.61 25.71 -21.86
C VAL A 241 -11.41 24.24 -22.21
N VAL A 242 -12.04 23.31 -21.48
CA VAL A 242 -11.96 21.86 -21.76
C VAL A 242 -12.41 21.57 -23.20
N ASN A 243 -13.57 22.08 -23.60
CA ASN A 243 -14.09 21.88 -24.94
C ASN A 243 -13.13 22.38 -26.02
N TYR A 244 -12.52 23.56 -25.80
CA TYR A 244 -11.56 24.12 -26.75
C TYR A 244 -10.27 23.27 -26.83
N ILE A 245 -9.69 22.88 -25.69
CA ILE A 245 -8.49 22.04 -25.62
C ILE A 245 -8.73 20.70 -26.35
N GLN A 246 -9.88 20.06 -26.15
CA GLN A 246 -10.19 18.78 -26.78
C GLN A 246 -10.50 18.91 -28.27
N GLN A 247 -11.35 19.87 -28.67
CA GLN A 247 -11.84 19.98 -30.05
C GLN A 247 -10.84 20.66 -30.99
N ASN A 248 -10.09 21.64 -30.49
CA ASN A 248 -9.23 22.49 -31.32
C ASN A 248 -7.74 22.20 -31.12
N CYS A 249 -7.34 21.77 -29.92
CA CYS A 249 -5.94 21.45 -29.63
C CYS A 249 -5.65 19.93 -29.63
N GLY A 250 -6.67 19.08 -29.79
CA GLY A 250 -6.51 17.63 -29.96
C GLY A 250 -6.20 16.86 -28.68
N TRP A 251 -6.46 17.43 -27.50
CA TRP A 251 -6.23 16.72 -26.25
C TRP A 251 -7.21 15.56 -26.08
N LYS A 252 -6.69 14.43 -25.58
CA LYS A 252 -7.45 13.19 -25.44
C LYS A 252 -8.41 13.27 -24.23
N PRO A 253 -9.72 13.00 -24.39
CA PRO A 253 -10.69 13.09 -23.29
C PRO A 253 -10.33 12.24 -22.07
N TYR A 254 -9.75 11.05 -22.25
CA TYR A 254 -9.35 10.15 -21.16
C TYR A 254 -8.10 10.64 -20.37
N ARG A 255 -7.39 11.68 -20.86
CA ARG A 255 -6.31 12.36 -20.15
C ARG A 255 -6.77 13.70 -19.54
N MET A 256 -8.07 13.99 -19.56
CA MET A 256 -8.66 15.18 -18.95
C MET A 256 -9.31 14.80 -17.62
N LEU A 257 -8.91 15.46 -16.53
CA LEU A 257 -9.62 15.36 -15.26
C LEU A 257 -10.92 16.15 -15.31
N THR A 258 -11.86 15.80 -14.43
CA THR A 258 -13.14 16.49 -14.33
C THR A 258 -12.90 17.99 -14.06
N PRO A 259 -13.40 18.90 -14.91
CA PRO A 259 -13.22 20.33 -14.70
C PRO A 259 -14.01 20.78 -13.47
N THR A 260 -13.45 21.74 -12.73
CA THR A 260 -14.06 22.26 -11.51
C THR A 260 -14.21 23.77 -11.60
N GLY A 261 -15.38 24.29 -11.22
CA GLY A 261 -15.56 25.70 -10.91
C GLY A 261 -15.36 25.93 -9.42
N MET A 262 -14.56 26.92 -9.06
CA MET A 262 -14.23 27.24 -7.67
C MET A 262 -14.75 28.61 -7.23
N SER A 263 -15.63 29.24 -8.04
CA SER A 263 -16.17 30.56 -7.77
C SER A 263 -15.04 31.57 -7.45
N GLU A 264 -15.19 32.37 -6.40
CA GLU A 264 -14.20 33.36 -5.95
C GLU A 264 -13.07 32.82 -5.05
N ALA A 265 -12.98 31.50 -4.86
CA ALA A 265 -11.95 30.90 -4.00
C ALA A 265 -10.54 31.10 -4.56
N ASP A 266 -9.53 31.02 -3.69
CA ASP A 266 -8.10 31.12 -4.04
C ASP A 266 -7.77 32.32 -4.98
N PRO A 267 -8.01 33.56 -4.52
CA PRO A 267 -7.74 34.75 -5.30
C PRO A 267 -6.22 34.91 -5.52
N MET A 268 -5.81 35.13 -6.77
CA MET A 268 -4.42 35.42 -7.13
C MET A 268 -3.99 36.85 -6.77
N ALA A 269 -4.96 37.76 -6.64
CA ALA A 269 -4.74 39.15 -6.31
C ALA A 269 -5.91 39.75 -5.51
N SER A 270 -5.72 40.94 -4.94
CA SER A 270 -6.78 41.63 -4.18
C SER A 270 -8.01 41.91 -5.08
N ASN A 271 -9.19 41.54 -4.58
CA ASN A 271 -10.47 41.86 -5.22
C ASN A 271 -10.89 43.33 -5.06
N ASP A 272 -10.16 44.13 -4.28
CA ASP A 272 -10.47 45.54 -4.05
C ASP A 272 -10.12 46.40 -5.27
N THR A 273 -9.13 45.97 -6.06
CA THR A 273 -8.67 46.72 -7.24
C THR A 273 -9.25 46.16 -8.54
N ALA A 274 -9.45 47.01 -9.54
CA ALA A 274 -9.90 46.57 -10.86
C ALA A 274 -8.89 45.62 -11.54
N SER A 275 -7.59 45.87 -11.35
CA SER A 275 -6.51 45.03 -11.86
C SER A 275 -6.50 43.65 -11.21
N GLY A 276 -6.61 43.58 -9.88
CA GLY A 276 -6.62 42.31 -9.16
C GLY A 276 -7.85 41.46 -9.48
N LYS A 277 -9.03 42.08 -9.60
CA LYS A 277 -10.23 41.39 -10.12
C LYS A 277 -9.98 40.80 -11.53
N ALA A 278 -9.28 41.52 -12.40
CA ALA A 278 -8.95 41.00 -13.73
C ALA A 278 -8.05 39.76 -13.70
N GLN A 279 -7.11 39.70 -12.76
CA GLN A 279 -6.26 38.53 -12.55
C GLN A 279 -7.05 37.35 -11.95
N ASN A 280 -8.02 37.62 -11.07
CA ASN A 280 -8.85 36.58 -10.46
C ASN A 280 -9.84 35.93 -11.42
N ARG A 281 -10.32 36.65 -12.45
CA ARG A 281 -11.15 36.10 -13.53
C ARG A 281 -10.35 35.22 -14.48
N ARG A 282 -9.93 34.05 -14.00
CA ARG A 282 -9.06 33.13 -14.70
C ARG A 282 -9.64 31.72 -14.77
N VAL A 283 -9.12 30.95 -15.71
CA VAL A 283 -9.13 29.49 -15.66
C VAL A 283 -7.69 29.03 -15.63
N ALA A 284 -7.33 28.27 -14.60
CA ALA A 284 -6.03 27.63 -14.46
C ALA A 284 -6.08 26.26 -15.14
N VAL A 285 -5.16 26.03 -16.08
CA VAL A 285 -4.96 24.75 -16.75
C VAL A 285 -3.66 24.16 -16.24
N ASN A 286 -3.76 23.14 -15.41
CA ASN A 286 -2.63 22.49 -14.77
C ASN A 286 -2.28 21.19 -15.49
N ILE A 287 -1.01 21.05 -15.87
CA ILE A 287 -0.43 19.80 -16.33
C ILE A 287 0.00 19.01 -15.10
N LEU A 288 -0.59 17.83 -14.91
CA LEU A 288 -0.36 16.98 -13.77
C LEU A 288 0.32 15.69 -14.21
N VAL A 289 1.32 15.23 -13.45
CA VAL A 289 1.90 13.90 -13.61
C VAL A 289 1.84 13.20 -12.27
N SER A 290 1.36 11.95 -12.25
CA SER A 290 1.32 11.14 -11.04
C SER A 290 2.72 10.98 -10.47
N LYS A 291 2.90 11.17 -9.17
CA LYS A 291 4.20 11.04 -8.49
C LYS A 291 4.77 9.63 -8.65
N GLY A 292 3.91 8.60 -8.61
CA GLY A 292 4.32 7.21 -8.84
C GLY A 292 4.80 6.90 -10.27
N LEU A 293 4.54 7.80 -11.23
CA LEU A 293 4.88 7.66 -12.65
C LEU A 293 5.86 8.73 -13.15
N ASP A 294 6.23 9.68 -12.29
CA ASP A 294 7.11 10.80 -12.65
C ASP A 294 8.55 10.30 -12.85
N GLY A 295 9.17 10.64 -13.99
CA GLY A 295 10.52 10.21 -14.34
C GLY A 295 10.66 8.83 -14.98
N LEU A 296 9.54 8.19 -15.35
CA LEU A 296 9.52 7.01 -16.24
C LEU A 296 9.45 7.38 -17.72
#